data_AF-E2NFM2-F1
#
_entry.id   AF-E2NFM2-F1
#
_cell.length_a   1.000
_cell.length_b   1.000
_cell.length_c   1.000
_cell.angle_alpha   90.00
_cell.angle_beta   90.00
_cell.angle_gamma   90.00
#
_symmetry.space_group_name_H-M   'P 1'
#
loop_
_entity.id
_entity.type
_entity.pdbx_description
1 polymer ?
#
loop_
_entity_poly.entity_id
_entity_poly.type
_entity_poly.pdbx_seq_one_letter_code
_entity_poly.pdbx_strand_id
1 'polypeptide(L)'
;RRFRGLWTAAYHRFYIDEVYQFVTHKIIFGCISRPIAWFDRHVVDGFFDFLAWSANATSDEIRGLQSGQIQQYTYVFLLGTLALILLLLL
;
A
#
# COMPACT_ATOMS: atom_id res chain seq x y z
N ARG A 1 31.74 -57.05 7.50
CA ARG A 1 31.60 -56.18 6.29
C ARG A 1 31.35 -54.76 6.78
N ARG A 2 32.28 -53.85 6.46
CA ARG A 2 32.46 -52.56 7.14
C ARG A 2 31.46 -51.55 6.56
N PHE A 3 30.50 -51.10 7.36
CA PHE A 3 29.49 -50.09 7.01
C PHE A 3 30.09 -48.68 6.81
N ARG A 4 31.07 -48.55 5.89
CA ARG A 4 31.75 -47.29 5.60
C ARG A 4 30.80 -46.24 5.03
N GLY A 5 29.83 -46.63 4.20
CA GLY A 5 28.89 -45.69 3.58
C GLY A 5 27.92 -45.03 4.57
N LEU A 6 27.40 -45.79 5.53
CA LEU A 6 26.49 -45.26 6.57
C LEU A 6 27.20 -44.28 7.52
N TRP A 7 28.49 -44.53 7.80
CA TRP A 7 29.29 -43.64 8.64
C TRP A 7 29.60 -42.31 7.95
N THR A 8 29.90 -42.33 6.64
CA THR A 8 30.11 -41.11 5.84
C THR A 8 28.83 -40.29 5.69
N ALA A 9 27.67 -40.94 5.51
CA ALA A 9 26.37 -40.26 5.43
C ALA A 9 25.96 -39.59 6.77
N ALA A 10 26.23 -40.24 7.90
CA ALA A 10 26.02 -39.66 9.22
C ALA A 10 26.97 -38.47 9.50
N TYR A 11 28.23 -38.55 9.00
CA TYR A 11 29.23 -37.48 9.15
C TYR A 11 28.90 -36.24 8.31
N HIS A 12 28.23 -36.40 7.16
CA HIS A 12 27.70 -35.30 6.34
C HIS A 12 26.28 -34.87 6.74
N ARG A 13 25.91 -35.04 8.02
CA ARG A 13 24.62 -34.59 8.59
C ARG A 13 23.44 -34.85 7.65
N PHE A 14 23.44 -36.03 7.01
CA PHE A 14 22.41 -36.49 6.07
C PHE A 14 22.05 -35.52 4.91
N TYR A 15 22.93 -34.59 4.50
CA TYR A 15 22.62 -33.61 3.44
C TYR A 15 21.38 -32.72 3.72
N ILE A 16 20.84 -32.77 4.94
CA ILE A 16 19.58 -32.12 5.29
C ILE A 16 19.75 -30.60 5.31
N ASP A 17 20.89 -30.08 5.78
CA ASP A 17 21.18 -28.64 5.77
C ASP A 17 21.20 -28.07 4.35
N GLU A 18 21.80 -28.77 3.38
CA GLU A 18 21.87 -28.32 1.99
C GLU A 18 20.49 -28.31 1.31
N VAL A 19 19.66 -29.31 1.62
CA VAL A 19 18.27 -29.36 1.15
C VAL A 19 17.43 -28.24 1.77
N TYR A 20 17.57 -27.98 3.08
CA TYR A 20 16.90 -26.86 3.73
C TYR A 20 17.32 -25.52 3.13
N GLN A 21 18.61 -25.31 2.89
CA GLN A 21 19.13 -24.09 2.29
C GLN A 21 18.67 -23.93 0.84
N PHE A 22 18.58 -25.02 0.07
CA PHE A 22 18.06 -24.97 -1.30
C PHE A 22 16.56 -24.71 -1.36
N VAL A 23 15.76 -25.34 -0.50
CA VAL A 23 14.31 -25.14 -0.42
C VAL A 23 13.98 -23.72 0.03
N THR A 24 14.58 -23.27 1.13
CA THR A 24 14.33 -21.91 1.64
C THR A 24 14.80 -20.85 0.64
N HIS A 25 16.01 -20.95 0.12
CA HIS A 25 16.56 -19.89 -0.72
C HIS A 25 16.00 -19.89 -2.14
N LYS A 26 15.75 -21.07 -2.74
CA LYS A 26 15.31 -21.16 -4.13
C LYS A 26 13.80 -21.11 -4.30
N ILE A 27 13.05 -21.72 -3.38
CA ILE A 27 11.59 -21.78 -3.47
C ILE A 27 10.96 -20.57 -2.78
N ILE A 28 11.35 -20.23 -1.55
CA ILE A 28 10.70 -19.13 -0.81
C ILE A 28 11.10 -17.77 -1.38
N PHE A 29 12.40 -17.45 -1.44
CA PHE A 29 12.83 -16.15 -1.99
C PHE A 29 12.59 -16.02 -3.49
N GLY A 30 12.66 -17.13 -4.23
CA GLY A 30 12.45 -17.14 -5.68
C GLY A 30 10.98 -17.01 -6.09
N CYS A 31 10.09 -17.82 -5.50
CA CYS A 31 8.68 -17.88 -5.92
C CYS A 31 7.76 -16.97 -5.11
N ILE A 32 8.07 -16.63 -3.86
CA ILE A 32 7.14 -15.88 -3.00
C ILE A 32 7.55 -14.40 -2.91
N SER A 33 8.82 -14.09 -2.70
CA SER A 33 9.25 -12.69 -2.57
C SER A 33 9.13 -11.90 -3.86
N ARG A 34 9.36 -12.51 -5.03
CA ARG A 34 9.25 -11.84 -6.34
C ARG A 34 7.83 -11.35 -6.68
N PRO A 35 6.77 -12.19 -6.60
CA PRO A 35 5.43 -11.72 -6.90
C PRO A 35 4.91 -10.73 -5.86
N ILE A 36 5.26 -10.90 -4.58
CA ILE A 36 4.86 -9.94 -3.54
C ILE A 36 5.53 -8.59 -3.77
N ALA A 37 6.83 -8.56 -4.09
CA ALA A 37 7.53 -7.33 -4.42
C ALA A 37 7.03 -6.68 -5.71
N TRP A 38 6.57 -7.46 -6.68
CA TRP A 38 5.92 -6.94 -7.89
C TRP A 38 4.55 -6.34 -7.55
N PHE A 39 3.75 -7.02 -6.74
CA PHE A 39 2.43 -6.56 -6.31
C PHE A 39 2.52 -5.24 -5.55
N ASP A 40 3.43 -5.13 -4.58
CA ASP A 40 3.66 -3.90 -3.82
C ASP A 40 3.99 -2.72 -4.76
N ARG A 41 4.97 -2.91 -5.65
CA ARG A 41 5.42 -1.85 -6.58
C ARG A 41 4.44 -1.46 -7.69
N HIS A 42 3.44 -2.29 -7.98
CA HIS A 42 2.50 -1.99 -9.09
C HIS A 42 1.11 -1.65 -8.57
N VAL A 43 0.64 -2.36 -7.54
CA VAL A 43 -0.70 -2.20 -7.01
C VAL A 43 -0.69 -1.19 -5.86
N VAL A 44 0.25 -1.31 -4.92
CA VAL A 44 0.30 -0.41 -3.77
C VAL A 44 0.81 0.95 -4.21
N ASP A 45 1.94 1.02 -4.92
CA ASP A 45 2.46 2.29 -5.46
C ASP A 45 1.43 2.98 -6.37
N GLY A 46 0.82 2.24 -7.30
CA GLY A 46 -0.19 2.79 -8.21
C GLY A 46 -1.45 3.30 -7.48
N PHE A 47 -1.84 2.64 -6.39
CA PHE A 47 -2.94 3.12 -5.55
C PHE A 47 -2.61 4.43 -4.84
N PHE A 48 -1.40 4.56 -4.30
CA PHE A 48 -0.96 5.80 -3.66
C PHE A 48 -0.81 6.94 -4.65
N ASP A 49 -0.27 6.68 -5.84
CA ASP A 49 -0.19 7.68 -6.91
C ASP A 49 -1.58 8.15 -7.36
N PHE A 50 -2.53 7.23 -7.48
CA PHE A 50 -3.93 7.58 -7.77
C PHE A 50 -4.55 8.42 -6.66
N LEU A 51 -4.34 8.05 -5.39
CA LEU A 51 -4.82 8.85 -4.26
C LEU A 51 -4.22 10.26 -4.27
N ALA A 52 -2.91 10.38 -4.48
CA ALA A 52 -2.24 11.66 -4.58
C ALA A 52 -2.80 12.49 -5.73
N TRP A 53 -2.99 11.89 -6.91
CA TRP A 53 -3.62 12.56 -8.05
C TRP A 53 -5.03 13.02 -7.72
N SER A 54 -5.86 12.17 -7.12
CA SER A 54 -7.25 12.50 -6.78
C SER A 54 -7.35 13.65 -5.77
N ALA A 55 -6.45 13.68 -4.79
CA ALA A 55 -6.37 14.75 -3.79
C ALA A 55 -5.95 16.08 -4.42
N ASN A 56 -4.99 16.06 -5.34
CA ASN A 56 -4.57 17.25 -6.07
C ASN A 56 -5.66 17.75 -7.02
N ALA A 57 -6.28 16.85 -7.79
CA ALA A 57 -7.40 17.19 -8.67
C ALA A 57 -8.56 17.83 -7.89
N THR A 58 -8.93 17.23 -6.75
CA THR A 58 -9.97 17.80 -5.86
C THR A 58 -9.54 19.16 -5.32
N SER A 59 -8.27 19.32 -4.97
CA SER A 59 -7.73 20.59 -4.48
C SER A 59 -7.76 21.67 -5.55
N ASP A 60 -7.43 21.36 -6.80
CA ASP A 60 -7.47 22.30 -7.93
C ASP A 60 -8.89 22.76 -8.25
N GLU A 61 -9.87 21.85 -8.20
CA GLU A 61 -11.29 22.19 -8.33
C GLU A 61 -11.77 23.11 -7.20
N ILE A 62 -11.40 22.80 -5.95
CA ILE A 62 -11.79 23.61 -4.77
C ILE A 62 -11.08 24.97 -4.76
N ARG A 63 -9.86 25.06 -5.32
CA ARG A 63 -9.07 26.30 -5.32
C ARG A 63 -9.79 27.45 -6.04
N GLY A 64 -10.62 27.14 -7.04
CA GLY A 64 -11.45 28.13 -7.74
C GLY A 64 -12.55 28.77 -6.86
N LEU A 65 -12.96 28.10 -5.78
CA LEU A 65 -13.95 28.62 -4.82
C LEU A 65 -13.37 29.73 -3.92
N GLN A 66 -12.04 29.86 -3.87
CA GLN A 66 -11.36 30.92 -3.11
C GLN A 66 -10.98 32.09 -4.03
N SER A 67 -11.91 33.02 -4.28
CA SER A 67 -11.68 34.21 -5.12
C SER A 67 -10.83 35.31 -4.45
N GLY A 68 -10.52 35.18 -3.16
CA GLY A 68 -9.86 36.21 -2.36
C GLY A 68 -10.73 37.43 -2.04
N GLN A 69 -11.98 37.46 -2.50
CA GLN A 69 -12.91 38.57 -2.25
C GLN A 69 -13.74 38.31 -1.00
N ILE A 70 -13.63 39.20 -0.01
CA ILE A 70 -14.35 39.11 1.28
C ILE A 70 -15.87 39.00 1.06
N GLN A 71 -16.40 39.65 0.02
CA GLN A 71 -17.83 39.69 -0.30
C GLN A 71 -18.42 38.29 -0.57
N GLN A 72 -17.69 37.41 -1.25
CA GLN A 72 -18.17 36.06 -1.55
C GLN A 72 -18.27 35.21 -0.28
N TYR A 73 -17.30 35.30 0.62
CA TYR A 73 -17.35 34.60 1.91
C TYR A 73 -18.54 35.08 2.76
N THR A 74 -18.78 36.40 2.81
CA THR A 74 -19.92 36.96 3.54
C THR A 74 -21.25 36.48 2.97
N TYR A 75 -21.37 36.38 1.63
CA TYR A 75 -22.59 35.91 0.98
C TYR A 75 -22.87 34.43 1.29
N VAL A 76 -21.85 33.57 1.22
CA VAL A 76 -21.97 32.14 1.57
C VAL A 76 -22.35 31.96 3.04
N PHE A 77 -21.76 32.74 3.95
CA PHE A 77 -22.09 32.72 5.37
C PHE A 77 -23.54 33.14 5.64
N LEU A 78 -24.00 34.24 5.04
CA LEU A 78 -25.36 34.73 5.21
C LEU A 78 -26.39 33.70 4.67
N LEU A 79 -26.17 33.14 3.49
CA LEU A 79 -27.04 32.10 2.94
C LEU A 79 -27.03 30.83 3.80
N GLY A 80 -25.87 30.38 4.25
CA GLY A 80 -25.74 29.18 5.08
C GLY A 80 -26.46 29.32 6.42
N THR A 81 -26.35 30.48 7.07
CA THR A 81 -27.05 30.75 8.33
C THR A 81 -28.57 30.83 8.14
N LEU A 82 -29.05 31.50 7.08
CA LEU A 82 -30.48 31.55 6.75
C LEU A 82 -31.05 30.15 6.46
N ALA A 83 -30.32 29.33 5.71
CA ALA A 83 -30.71 27.95 5.41
C ALA A 83 -30.77 27.07 6.67
N LEU A 84 -29.80 27.19 7.57
CA LEU A 84 -29.80 26.46 8.85
C LEU A 84 -30.96 26.86 9.76
N ILE A 85 -31.27 28.17 9.86
CA ILE A 85 -32.41 28.65 10.63
C ILE A 85 -33.71 28.08 10.05
N LEU A 86 -33.85 28.10 8.71
CA LEU A 86 -35.04 27.58 8.06
C LEU A 86 -35.18 26.06 8.22
N LEU A 87 -34.08 25.30 8.15
CA LEU A 87 -34.06 23.86 8.43
C LEU A 87 -34.46 23.55 9.88
N LEU A 88 -34.02 24.35 10.84
CA LEU A 88 -34.31 24.14 12.27
C LEU A 88 -35.74 24.52 12.68
N LEU A 89 -36.35 25.47 11.97
CA LEU A 89 -37.70 25.94 12.23
C LEU A 89 -38.79 25.11 11.53
N LEU A 90 -38.41 24.25 10.59
CA LEU A 90 -39.29 23.42 9.77
C LEU A 90 -39.28 21.99 10.30
#